data_AF-A0A151J568-F1
#
_entry.id   AF-A0A151J568-F1
#
_cell.length_a   1.000
_cell.length_b   1.000
_cell.length_c   1.000
_cell.angle_alpha   90.00
_cell.angle_beta   90.00
_cell.angle_gamma   90.00
#
_symmetry.space_group_name_H-M   'P 1'
#
loop_
_entity.id
_entity.type
_entity.pdbx_description
1 polymer ?
#
loop_
_entity_poly.entity_id
_entity_poly.type
_entity_poly.pdbx_seq_one_letter_code
_entity_poly.pdbx_strand_id
1 'polypeptide(L)'
;MPVAYSFTAPSAKSIQDHFNNNTVASSLYIIMAQPLQNDAPSFCLCFFETDNKFRTEHVMNRWKYMIAKLKSYGITVVGVSSDGDSRLMKAMRINTNLGIQTANFQIISDSFKIPEFHANVCPKFICTQDTVHIGGKSNQDC
;
A
#
# COMPACT_ATOMS: atom_id res chain seq x y z
N MET A 1 11.67 6.87 -14.42
CA MET A 1 10.81 7.97 -13.94
C MET A 1 9.84 8.31 -15.06
N PRO A 2 8.54 8.49 -14.81
CA PRO A 2 7.62 9.01 -15.84
C PRO A 2 8.07 10.41 -16.26
N VAL A 3 7.99 10.71 -17.56
CA VAL A 3 8.37 12.01 -18.13
C VAL A 3 7.11 12.84 -18.29
N ALA A 4 7.12 14.08 -17.79
CA ALA A 4 5.97 14.96 -17.93
C ALA A 4 5.67 15.23 -19.41
N TYR A 5 4.39 15.23 -19.78
CA TYR A 5 3.90 15.47 -21.15
C TYR A 5 4.44 14.49 -22.21
N SER A 6 4.90 13.30 -21.80
CA SER A 6 5.28 12.25 -22.76
C SER A 6 4.08 11.36 -23.08
N PHE A 7 3.82 11.15 -24.36
CA PHE A 7 2.85 10.17 -24.84
C PHE A 7 3.58 9.06 -25.57
N THR A 8 3.42 7.82 -25.13
CA THR A 8 4.05 6.65 -25.77
C THR A 8 3.43 6.32 -27.13
N ALA A 9 2.21 6.77 -27.39
CA ALA A 9 1.50 6.56 -28.64
C ALA A 9 1.05 7.90 -29.26
N PRO A 10 1.93 8.62 -29.99
CA PRO A 10 1.63 9.94 -30.56
C PRO A 10 0.72 9.92 -31.80
N SER A 11 0.34 8.74 -32.30
CA SER A 11 -0.48 8.57 -33.51
C SER A 11 -1.48 7.42 -33.37
N ALA A 12 -2.55 7.45 -34.17
CA ALA A 12 -3.52 6.36 -34.24
C ALA A 12 -2.86 5.01 -34.59
N LYS A 13 -1.85 5.02 -35.48
CA LYS A 13 -1.08 3.82 -35.83
C LYS A 13 -0.30 3.28 -34.63
N SER A 14 0.40 4.14 -33.89
CA SER A 14 1.11 3.70 -32.67
C SER A 14 0.18 3.16 -31.58
N ILE A 15 -1.05 3.68 -31.50
CA ILE A 15 -2.08 3.15 -30.59
C ILE A 15 -2.48 1.74 -31.03
N GLN A 16 -2.78 1.54 -32.32
CA GLN A 16 -3.10 0.23 -32.87
C GLN A 16 -1.95 -0.77 -32.67
N ASP A 17 -0.71 -0.35 -32.92
CA ASP A 17 0.47 -1.19 -32.72
C ASP A 17 0.64 -1.57 -31.24
N HIS A 18 0.29 -0.69 -30.30
CA HIS A 18 0.29 -1.03 -28.88
C HIS A 18 -0.77 -2.08 -28.50
N PHE A 19 -1.96 -2.01 -29.08
CA PHE A 19 -3.00 -3.02 -28.83
C PHE A 19 -2.63 -4.39 -29.43
N ASN A 20 -1.99 -4.40 -30.59
CA ASN A 20 -1.64 -5.64 -31.28
C ASN A 20 -0.43 -6.36 -30.67
N ASN A 21 0.53 -5.61 -30.13
CA ASN A 21 1.84 -6.15 -29.75
C ASN A 21 2.07 -6.26 -28.23
N ASN A 22 1.23 -5.63 -27.40
CA ASN A 22 1.35 -5.72 -25.95
C ASN A 22 0.28 -6.64 -25.36
N THR A 23 0.60 -7.23 -24.21
CA THR A 23 -0.36 -7.99 -23.42
C THR A 23 -1.26 -7.05 -22.63
N VAL A 24 -2.57 -7.30 -22.67
CA VAL A 24 -3.54 -6.63 -21.80
C VAL A 24 -3.17 -6.88 -20.35
N ALA A 25 -3.11 -5.82 -19.55
CA ALA A 25 -2.85 -5.91 -18.13
C ALA A 25 -4.00 -6.63 -17.41
N SER A 26 -3.67 -7.53 -16.47
CA SER A 26 -4.68 -8.27 -15.72
C SER A 26 -5.35 -7.44 -14.63
N SER A 27 -4.69 -6.38 -14.17
CA SER A 27 -5.16 -5.60 -13.02
C SER A 27 -4.70 -4.16 -13.13
N LEU A 28 -5.52 -3.26 -12.58
CA LEU A 28 -5.19 -1.85 -12.41
C LEU A 28 -4.91 -1.60 -10.92
N TYR A 29 -3.69 -1.18 -10.61
CA TYR A 29 -3.32 -0.80 -9.25
C TYR A 29 -3.57 0.70 -9.06
N ILE A 30 -4.41 1.07 -8.09
CA ILE A 30 -4.83 2.46 -7.86
C ILE A 30 -4.41 2.88 -6.45
N ILE A 31 -3.86 4.08 -6.32
CA ILE A 31 -3.56 4.71 -5.03
C ILE A 31 -4.40 5.98 -4.91
N MET A 32 -5.22 6.02 -3.87
CA MET A 32 -6.11 7.14 -3.55
C MET A 32 -5.55 7.92 -2.34
N ALA A 33 -5.61 9.24 -2.40
CA ALA A 33 -5.49 10.10 -1.23
C ALA A 33 -6.87 10.27 -0.60
N GLN A 34 -6.96 9.93 0.69
CA GLN A 34 -8.15 10.17 1.51
C GLN A 34 -7.84 11.27 2.52
N PRO A 35 -8.44 12.46 2.41
CA PRO A 35 -8.37 13.47 3.44
C PRO A 35 -8.98 12.97 4.76
N LEU A 36 -8.41 13.41 5.89
CA LEU A 36 -8.98 13.17 7.24
C LEU A 36 -10.07 14.17 7.60
N GLN A 37 -10.09 15.31 6.93
CA GLN A 37 -11.11 16.32 7.15
C GLN A 37 -12.44 15.82 6.59
N ASN A 38 -13.50 15.94 7.39
CA ASN A 38 -14.85 15.64 6.94
C ASN A 38 -15.20 16.50 5.71
N ASP A 39 -15.89 15.90 4.75
CA ASP A 39 -16.37 16.54 3.52
C ASP A 39 -15.30 16.96 2.50
N ALA A 40 -14.03 16.68 2.74
CA ALA A 40 -12.98 16.86 1.74
C ALA A 40 -12.96 15.64 0.78
N PRO A 41 -13.03 15.86 -0.55
CA PRO A 41 -13.11 14.76 -1.51
C PRO A 41 -11.78 14.02 -1.63
N SER A 42 -11.87 12.70 -1.75
CA SER A 42 -10.76 11.84 -2.09
C SER A 42 -10.33 12.06 -3.54
N PHE A 43 -9.04 11.87 -3.83
CA PHE A 43 -8.53 12.02 -5.19
C PHE A 43 -7.50 10.94 -5.52
N CYS A 44 -7.39 10.62 -6.81
CA CYS A 44 -6.43 9.63 -7.28
C CYS A 44 -5.02 10.25 -7.32
N LEU A 45 -4.06 9.62 -6.63
CA LEU A 45 -2.65 10.03 -6.67
C LEU A 45 -1.93 9.42 -7.86
N CYS A 46 -2.18 8.15 -8.12
CA CYS A 46 -1.71 7.46 -9.31
C CYS A 46 -2.47 6.15 -9.52
N PHE A 47 -2.47 5.71 -10.76
CA PHE A 47 -2.85 4.37 -11.14
C PHE A 47 -1.84 3.84 -12.15
N PHE A 48 -1.65 2.54 -12.16
CA PHE A 48 -0.83 1.87 -13.16
C PHE A 48 -1.28 0.45 -13.36
N GLU A 49 -1.14 -0.01 -14.58
CA GLU A 49 -1.38 -1.39 -14.97
C GLU A 49 -0.35 -2.32 -14.31
N THR A 50 -0.80 -3.50 -13.90
CA THR A 50 0.07 -4.51 -13.31
C THR A 50 -0.40 -5.92 -13.67
N ASP A 51 0.57 -6.81 -13.89
CA ASP A 51 0.39 -8.26 -13.94
C ASP A 51 0.46 -8.91 -12.55
N ASN A 52 0.40 -8.07 -11.50
CA ASN A 52 0.50 -8.46 -10.10
C ASN A 52 1.80 -9.20 -9.75
N LYS A 53 2.94 -8.91 -10.44
CA LYS A 53 4.26 -9.49 -10.11
C LYS A 53 5.19 -8.58 -9.31
N PHE A 54 4.68 -7.47 -8.77
CA PHE A 54 5.49 -6.60 -7.92
C PHE A 54 5.83 -7.27 -6.58
N ARG A 55 6.93 -6.83 -5.96
CA ARG A 55 7.41 -7.29 -4.64
C ARG A 55 7.11 -6.25 -3.57
N THR A 56 7.17 -6.66 -2.29
CA THR A 56 7.03 -5.76 -1.13
C THR A 56 7.97 -4.56 -1.20
N GLU A 57 9.21 -4.73 -1.66
CA GLU A 57 10.16 -3.63 -1.84
C GLU A 57 9.65 -2.56 -2.80
N HIS A 58 8.98 -2.96 -3.89
CA HIS A 58 8.38 -2.03 -4.83
C HIS A 58 7.25 -1.23 -4.18
N VAL A 59 6.46 -1.85 -3.29
CA VAL A 59 5.42 -1.15 -2.50
C VAL A 59 6.07 -0.09 -1.61
N MET A 60 7.06 -0.48 -0.79
CA MET A 60 7.72 0.42 0.15
C MET A 60 8.39 1.60 -0.57
N ASN A 61 9.04 1.35 -1.71
CA ASN A 61 9.65 2.40 -2.52
C ASN A 61 8.62 3.41 -3.04
N ARG A 62 7.45 2.93 -3.49
CA ARG A 62 6.34 3.81 -3.93
C ARG A 62 5.82 4.65 -2.78
N TRP A 63 5.57 4.05 -1.62
CA TRP A 63 5.11 4.78 -0.44
C TRP A 63 6.11 5.84 -0.01
N LYS A 64 7.40 5.49 0.08
CA LYS A 64 8.46 6.44 0.42
C LYS A 64 8.50 7.62 -0.55
N TYR A 65 8.44 7.35 -1.86
CA TYR A 65 8.42 8.40 -2.88
C TYR A 65 7.18 9.29 -2.75
N MET A 66 6.00 8.68 -2.67
CA MET A 66 4.72 9.39 -2.57
C MET A 66 4.65 10.27 -1.33
N ILE A 67 5.02 9.75 -0.15
CA ILE A 67 5.05 10.50 1.11
C ILE A 67 6.02 11.68 1.00
N ALA A 68 7.22 11.46 0.45
CA ALA A 68 8.19 12.54 0.26
C ALA A 68 7.67 13.62 -0.71
N LYS A 69 7.01 13.21 -1.80
CA LYS A 69 6.44 14.12 -2.79
C LYS A 69 5.27 14.93 -2.22
N LEU A 70 4.34 14.29 -1.51
CA LEU A 70 3.23 14.96 -0.83
C LEU A 70 3.74 15.95 0.23
N LYS A 71 4.77 15.57 0.99
CA LYS A 71 5.42 16.46 1.96
C LYS A 71 5.98 17.72 1.30
N SER A 72 6.53 17.62 0.08
CA SER A 72 7.01 18.79 -0.67
C SER A 72 5.90 19.79 -1.05
N TYR A 73 4.65 19.34 -1.05
CA TYR A 73 3.46 20.19 -1.23
C TYR A 73 2.79 20.59 0.09
N GLY A 74 3.43 20.35 1.24
CA GLY A 74 2.86 20.65 2.56
C GLY A 74 1.82 19.64 3.05
N ILE A 75 1.64 18.51 2.34
CA ILE A 75 0.67 17.48 2.72
C ILE A 75 1.35 16.45 3.63
N THR A 76 0.83 16.28 4.84
CA THR A 76 1.32 15.27 5.79
C THR A 76 0.50 13.99 5.67
N VAL A 77 1.17 12.89 5.33
CA VAL A 77 0.56 11.55 5.32
C VAL A 77 0.68 10.94 6.70
N VAL A 78 -0.46 10.67 7.35
CA VAL A 78 -0.50 10.08 8.70
C VAL A 78 -0.54 8.54 8.69
N GLY A 79 -0.81 7.94 7.54
CA GLY A 79 -0.93 6.50 7.41
C GLY A 79 -1.32 6.03 6.01
N VAL A 80 -1.42 4.72 5.87
CA VAL A 80 -1.88 4.03 4.64
C VAL A 80 -2.92 2.98 5.00
N SER A 81 -3.85 2.76 4.07
CA SER A 81 -4.79 1.65 4.13
C SER A 81 -4.65 0.77 2.91
N SER A 82 -4.83 -0.54 3.07
CA SER A 82 -4.72 -1.51 1.97
C SER A 82 -5.57 -2.75 2.23
N ASP A 83 -5.95 -3.45 1.16
CA ASP A 83 -6.53 -4.79 1.22
C ASP A 83 -5.46 -5.84 1.62
N GLY A 84 -5.90 -7.07 1.89
CA GLY A 84 -5.13 -8.22 2.35
C GLY A 84 -4.17 -8.85 1.33
N ASP A 85 -3.62 -8.08 0.39
CA ASP A 85 -2.53 -8.55 -0.45
C ASP A 85 -1.28 -8.79 0.41
N SER A 86 -0.71 -9.99 0.35
CA SER A 86 0.42 -10.40 1.21
C SER A 86 1.63 -9.47 1.12
N ARG A 87 1.88 -8.84 -0.03
CA ARG A 87 3.00 -7.91 -0.22
C ARG A 87 2.73 -6.57 0.45
N LEU A 88 1.48 -6.11 0.40
CA LEU A 88 1.03 -4.89 1.08
C LEU A 88 1.01 -5.12 2.59
N MET A 89 0.50 -6.26 3.05
CA MET A 89 0.55 -6.66 4.46
C MET A 89 1.98 -6.75 4.99
N LYS A 90 2.90 -7.33 4.23
CA LYS A 90 4.32 -7.36 4.60
C LYS A 90 4.92 -5.94 4.68
N ALA A 91 4.56 -5.05 3.74
CA ALA A 91 5.00 -3.65 3.77
C ALA A 91 4.44 -2.91 4.99
N MET A 92 3.16 -3.08 5.31
CA MET A 92 2.50 -2.52 6.49
C MET A 92 3.21 -2.97 7.77
N ARG A 93 3.43 -4.29 7.92
CA ARG A 93 4.12 -4.87 9.08
C ARG A 93 5.53 -4.28 9.28
N ILE A 94 6.32 -4.19 8.21
CA ILE A 94 7.68 -3.62 8.27
C ILE A 94 7.61 -2.16 8.69
N ASN A 95 6.68 -1.38 8.11
CA ASN A 95 6.59 0.06 8.35
C ASN A 95 6.07 0.41 9.76
N THR A 96 5.24 -0.45 10.35
CA THR A 96 4.75 -0.29 11.74
C THR A 96 5.64 -0.95 12.79
N ASN A 97 6.71 -1.64 12.38
CA ASN A 97 7.54 -2.49 13.24
C ASN A 97 6.74 -3.59 13.97
N LEU A 98 5.59 -4.00 13.43
CA LEU A 98 4.72 -4.97 14.09
C LEU A 98 5.38 -6.36 14.08
N GLY A 99 5.49 -6.97 15.26
CA GLY A 99 6.10 -8.30 15.42
C GLY A 99 7.61 -8.31 15.20
N ILE A 100 8.31 -7.20 15.48
CA ILE A 100 9.76 -7.19 15.72
C ILE A 100 9.98 -7.54 17.20
N GLN A 101 10.77 -8.59 17.48
CA GLN A 101 11.23 -8.88 18.83
C GLN A 101 12.26 -7.83 19.25
N THR A 102 11.95 -7.05 20.27
CA THR A 102 12.95 -6.22 20.96
C THR A 102 13.85 -7.11 21.83
N ALA A 103 15.15 -6.78 21.89
CA ALA A 103 16.17 -7.56 22.60
C ALA A 103 15.94 -7.72 24.12
N ASN A 104 14.97 -7.01 24.70
CA ASN A 104 14.67 -7.00 26.14
C ASN A 104 13.54 -7.95 26.55
N PHE A 105 13.27 -8.99 25.77
CA PHE A 105 12.24 -9.98 26.10
C PHE A 105 12.75 -10.90 27.23
N GLN A 106 12.43 -10.56 28.49
CA GLN A 106 12.55 -11.52 29.59
C GLN A 106 11.44 -12.55 29.45
N ILE A 107 11.82 -13.81 29.35
CA ILE A 107 10.90 -14.95 29.31
C ILE A 107 10.20 -15.01 30.68
N ILE A 108 8.95 -14.54 30.75
CA ILE A 108 8.10 -14.74 31.92
C ILE A 108 7.30 -16.02 31.66
N SER A 109 7.85 -17.15 32.10
CA SER A 109 7.25 -18.50 32.18
C SER A 109 7.21 -19.39 30.92
N ASP A 110 7.54 -20.67 31.14
CA ASP A 110 7.69 -21.76 30.15
C ASP A 110 6.36 -22.32 29.59
N SER A 111 5.21 -21.67 29.84
CA SER A 111 3.92 -22.35 29.65
C SER A 111 3.06 -21.85 28.50
N PHE A 112 3.31 -20.69 27.88
CA PHE A 112 2.57 -20.26 26.69
C PHE A 112 3.37 -19.18 25.95
N LYS A 113 4.05 -19.55 24.84
CA LYS A 113 4.74 -18.58 23.97
C LYS A 113 3.73 -17.91 23.04
N ILE A 114 2.91 -17.01 23.56
CA ILE A 114 2.23 -16.03 22.70
C ILE A 114 3.29 -14.96 22.42
N PRO A 115 3.77 -14.77 21.17
CA PRO A 115 4.64 -13.64 20.88
C PRO A 115 3.86 -12.36 21.22
N GLU A 116 4.27 -11.66 22.29
CA GLU A 116 3.64 -10.40 22.64
C GLU A 116 3.79 -9.43 21.46
N PHE A 117 2.66 -9.07 20.85
CA PHE A 117 2.64 -8.12 19.76
C PHE A 117 2.89 -6.73 20.31
N HIS A 118 4.12 -6.26 20.15
CA HIS A 118 4.50 -4.91 20.51
C HIS A 118 4.05 -3.95 19.40
N ALA A 119 3.25 -2.95 19.77
CA ALA A 119 2.90 -1.82 18.94
C ALA A 119 3.16 -0.53 19.72
N ASN A 120 3.62 0.52 19.04
CA ASN A 120 3.76 1.83 19.68
C ASN A 120 2.38 2.35 20.08
N VAL A 121 2.22 2.79 21.32
CA VAL A 121 0.95 3.32 21.87
C VAL A 121 0.47 4.56 21.09
N CYS A 122 1.40 5.36 20.54
CA CYS A 122 1.13 6.51 19.69
C CYS A 122 2.04 6.48 18.45
N PRO A 123 1.71 5.71 17.40
CA PRO A 123 2.54 5.62 16.22
C PRO A 123 2.46 6.92 15.40
N LYS A 124 3.61 7.41 14.92
CA LYS A 124 3.65 8.56 14.00
C LYS A 124 3.07 8.24 12.61
N PHE A 125 2.90 6.95 12.31
CA PHE A 125 2.40 6.46 11.05
C PHE A 125 1.58 5.19 11.27
N ILE A 126 0.34 5.18 10.76
CA ILE A 126 -0.60 4.09 10.97
C ILE A 126 -0.74 3.29 9.67
N CYS A 127 -0.80 1.96 9.78
CA CYS A 127 -1.22 1.10 8.68
C CYS A 127 -2.50 0.39 9.07
N THR A 128 -3.55 0.51 8.26
CA THR A 128 -4.84 -0.15 8.50
C THR A 128 -5.17 -1.10 7.35
N GLN A 129 -5.85 -2.20 7.66
CA GLN A 129 -6.47 -3.01 6.63
C GLN A 129 -7.91 -2.52 6.40
N ASP A 130 -8.42 -2.65 5.18
CA ASP A 130 -9.82 -2.39 4.89
C ASP A 130 -10.74 -3.36 5.66
N THR A 131 -11.59 -2.79 6.52
CA THR A 131 -12.49 -3.52 7.40
C THR A 131 -13.62 -4.22 6.65
N VAL A 132 -14.05 -3.71 5.50
CA VAL A 132 -15.10 -4.32 4.67
C VAL A 132 -14.61 -5.64 4.09
N HIS A 133 -13.37 -5.66 3.60
CA HIS A 133 -12.74 -6.87 3.07
C HIS A 133 -12.53 -7.94 4.16
N ILE A 134 -12.29 -7.54 5.41
CA ILE A 134 -12.23 -8.46 6.55
C ILE A 134 -13.62 -9.03 6.84
N GLY A 135 -14.63 -8.17 6.99
CA GLY A 135 -16.00 -8.60 7.30
C GLY A 135 -16.60 -9.52 6.22
N GLY A 136 -16.30 -9.26 4.95
CA GLY A 136 -16.75 -10.10 3.83
C GLY A 136 -16.15 -11.51 3.84
N LYS A 137 -14.89 -11.66 4.29
CA LYS A 137 -14.25 -12.98 4.45
C LYS A 137 -14.79 -13.72 5.66
N SER A 138 -14.96 -13.03 6.79
CA SER A 138 -15.45 -13.66 8.03
C SER A 138 -16.89 -14.18 7.93
N ASN A 139 -17.70 -13.63 7.02
CA ASN A 139 -19.09 -14.06 6.83
C ASN A 139 -19.27 -15.24 5.86
N GLN A 140 -18.20 -15.71 5.19
CA GLN A 140 -18.28 -16.89 4.32
C GLN A 140 -17.98 -18.22 5.04
N ASP A 141 -17.47 -18.14 6.27
CA ASP A 141 -17.09 -19.30 7.10
C ASP A 141 -18.05 -19.52 8.30
N CYS A 142 -19.31 -19.05 8.23
CA CYS A 142 -20.35 -19.27 9.24
C CYS A 142 -21.56 -20.00 8.65
#